data_AF-A0AAN6YGX8-F1
#
_entry.id   AF-A0AAN6YGX8-F1
#
_cell.length_a   1.000
_cell.length_b   1.000
_cell.length_c   1.000
_cell.angle_alpha   90.00
_cell.angle_beta   90.00
_cell.angle_gamma   90.00
#
_symmetry.space_group_name_H-M   'P 1'
#
loop_
_entity.id
_entity.type
_entity.pdbx_description
1 polymer ?
#
loop_
_entity_poly.entity_id
_entity_poly.type
_entity_poly.pdbx_seq_one_letter_code
_entity_poly.pdbx_strand_id
1 'polypeptide(L)'
;MAGLALLRVAPLLSATSSVTFTLCEDTFIRPLVHTSPSASSAELRRHVNRMLPSHGRWTRRGLFVIFITYPLSIATAAVNLARHDNGQVDFSGDASYNARVAAGFYLAGLVFSVIHFPFGPRAMGFLKRVREDSGSDDDPAQDNTASMSSWLRINAIRGVVADVPSWVCYFAAFLFAMA
;
A
#
# COMPACT_ATOMS: atom_id res chain seq x y z
N MET A 1 25.97 -11.14 -13.04
CA MET A 1 25.93 -10.11 -11.98
C MET A 1 24.69 -9.22 -12.05
N ALA A 2 24.40 -8.56 -13.19
CA ALA A 2 23.26 -7.62 -13.30
C ALA A 2 21.88 -8.22 -12.93
N GLY A 3 21.56 -9.44 -13.38
CA GLY A 3 20.29 -10.09 -13.05
C GLY A 3 20.06 -10.32 -11.55
N LEU A 4 21.14 -10.57 -10.79
CA LEU A 4 21.05 -10.77 -9.34
C LEU A 4 20.83 -9.44 -8.61
N ALA A 5 21.49 -8.37 -9.05
CA ALA A 5 21.25 -7.03 -8.52
C ALA A 5 19.81 -6.56 -8.79
N LEU A 6 19.28 -6.85 -9.98
CA LEU A 6 17.86 -6.57 -10.31
C LEU A 6 16.90 -7.35 -9.41
N LEU A 7 17.16 -8.63 -9.16
CA LEU A 7 16.35 -9.44 -8.25
C LEU A 7 16.35 -8.88 -6.82
N ARG A 8 17.50 -8.41 -6.32
CA ARG A 8 17.64 -7.84 -4.97
C ARG A 8 16.93 -6.51 -4.80
N VAL A 9 17.01 -5.64 -5.81
CA VAL A 9 16.36 -4.33 -5.72
C VAL A 9 14.86 -4.41 -6.02
N ALA A 10 14.38 -5.48 -6.68
CA ALA A 10 13.00 -5.59 -7.11
C ALA A 10 11.97 -5.42 -5.98
N PRO A 11 12.09 -6.05 -4.78
CA PRO A 11 11.18 -5.82 -3.66
C PRO A 11 11.11 -4.36 -3.21
N LEU A 12 12.26 -3.67 -3.23
CA LEU A 12 12.34 -2.25 -2.86
C LEU A 12 11.63 -1.37 -3.89
N LEU A 13 11.84 -1.61 -5.19
CA LEU A 13 11.23 -0.80 -6.26
C LEU A 13 9.71 -0.94 -6.28
N SER A 14 9.22 -2.17 -6.13
CA SER A 14 7.78 -2.45 -6.10
C SER A 14 7.13 -1.90 -4.81
N ALA A 15 7.75 -2.05 -3.64
CA ALA A 15 7.28 -1.43 -2.41
C ALA A 15 7.30 0.11 -2.47
N THR A 16 8.33 0.70 -3.09
CA THR A 16 8.40 2.17 -3.33
C THR A 16 7.21 2.63 -4.17
N SER A 17 6.86 1.86 -5.21
CA SER A 17 5.69 2.15 -6.03
C SER A 17 4.39 2.06 -5.23
N SER A 18 4.23 1.05 -4.37
CA SER A 18 3.03 0.90 -3.51
C SER A 18 2.88 2.01 -2.47
N VAL A 19 3.97 2.43 -1.83
CA VAL A 19 3.97 3.55 -0.87
C VAL A 19 3.66 4.86 -1.58
N THR A 20 4.30 5.12 -2.73
CA THR A 20 4.03 6.30 -3.56
C THR A 20 2.56 6.35 -3.97
N PHE A 21 2.01 5.22 -4.40
CA PHE A 21 0.60 5.12 -4.76
C PHE A 21 -0.33 5.46 -3.58
N THR A 22 -0.05 4.95 -2.37
CA THR A 22 -0.80 5.26 -1.15
C THR A 22 -0.75 6.76 -0.81
N LEU A 23 0.41 7.40 -0.97
CA LEU A 23 0.57 8.85 -0.76
C LEU A 23 -0.19 9.67 -1.80
N CYS A 24 -0.18 9.27 -3.07
CA CYS A 24 -0.94 9.93 -4.12
C CYS A 24 -2.44 9.84 -3.83
N GLU A 25 -2.94 8.66 -3.48
CA GLU A 25 -4.34 8.48 -3.09
C GLU A 25 -4.76 9.44 -1.97
N ASP A 26 -3.94 9.55 -0.92
CA ASP A 26 -4.23 10.46 0.20
C ASP A 26 -4.21 11.93 -0.26
N THR A 27 -3.16 12.33 -0.97
CA THR A 27 -2.95 13.72 -1.41
C THR A 27 -4.05 14.21 -2.35
N PHE A 28 -4.52 13.37 -3.27
CA PHE A 28 -5.54 13.76 -4.24
C PHE A 28 -6.97 13.68 -3.70
N ILE A 29 -7.28 12.75 -2.80
CA ILE A 29 -8.67 12.48 -2.37
C ILE A 29 -8.99 13.18 -1.06
N ARG A 30 -8.03 13.32 -0.12
CA ARG A 30 -8.26 13.93 1.19
C ARG A 30 -8.85 15.35 1.12
N PRO A 31 -8.41 16.24 0.20
CA PRO A 31 -9.02 17.57 0.06
C PRO A 31 -10.49 17.55 -0.33
N LEU A 32 -10.95 16.52 -1.04
CA LEU A 32 -12.36 16.39 -1.47
C LEU A 32 -13.29 16.11 -0.29
N VAL A 33 -12.80 15.40 0.74
CA VAL A 33 -13.63 14.99 1.88
C VAL A 33 -13.44 15.85 3.13
N HIS A 34 -12.51 16.80 3.10
CA HIS A 34 -12.27 17.72 4.21
C HIS A 34 -13.34 18.82 4.19
N THR A 35 -14.25 18.80 5.16
CA THR A 35 -15.35 19.77 5.24
C THR A 35 -15.33 20.48 6.59
N SER A 36 -15.44 21.81 6.55
CA SER A 36 -15.54 22.69 7.73
C SER A 36 -17.02 22.87 8.12
N PRO A 37 -17.39 23.30 9.35
CA PRO A 37 -18.79 23.50 9.73
C PRO A 37 -19.49 24.73 9.10
N SER A 38 -18.95 25.34 8.05
CA SER A 38 -19.58 26.50 7.39
C SER A 38 -20.72 26.10 6.44
N ALA A 39 -21.69 27.01 6.21
CA ALA A 39 -22.76 26.81 5.23
C ALA A 39 -22.23 26.51 3.81
N SER A 40 -21.15 27.19 3.41
CA SER A 40 -20.44 26.93 2.15
C SER A 40 -19.86 25.52 2.06
N SER A 41 -19.46 24.94 3.20
CA SER A 41 -18.93 23.58 3.25
C SER A 41 -20.03 22.52 3.13
N ALA A 42 -21.26 22.82 3.56
CA ALA A 42 -22.40 21.91 3.39
C ALA A 42 -22.85 21.81 1.92
N GLU A 43 -22.79 22.91 1.17
CA GLU A 43 -23.00 22.90 -0.29
C GLU A 43 -21.88 22.17 -1.01
N LEU A 44 -20.62 22.43 -0.64
CA LEU A 44 -19.47 21.71 -1.17
C LEU A 44 -19.56 20.20 -0.91
N ARG A 45 -19.94 19.79 0.31
CA ARG A 45 -20.14 18.38 0.65
C ARG A 45 -21.18 17.73 -0.24
N ARG A 46 -22.35 18.35 -0.42
CA ARG A 46 -23.41 17.84 -1.32
C ARG A 46 -22.90 17.70 -2.76
N HIS A 47 -22.15 18.68 -3.24
CA HIS A 47 -21.56 18.62 -4.57
C HIS A 47 -20.55 17.47 -4.71
N VAL A 48 -19.63 17.33 -3.75
CA VAL A 48 -18.66 16.22 -3.71
C VAL A 48 -19.37 14.87 -3.61
N ASN A 49 -20.40 14.75 -2.77
CA ASN A 49 -21.13 13.50 -2.54
C ASN A 49 -21.68 12.92 -3.85
N ARG A 50 -22.19 13.80 -4.73
CA ARG A 50 -22.69 13.46 -6.07
C ARG A 50 -21.58 13.16 -7.08
N MET A 51 -20.40 13.76 -6.92
CA MET A 51 -19.28 13.55 -7.83
C MET A 51 -18.47 12.29 -7.51
N LEU A 52 -18.39 11.89 -6.24
CA LEU A 52 -17.57 10.74 -5.81
C LEU A 52 -17.87 9.42 -6.55
N PRO A 53 -19.14 9.03 -6.80
CA PRO A 53 -19.44 7.81 -7.58
C PRO A 53 -18.81 7.84 -8.98
N SER A 54 -18.84 8.99 -9.65
CA SER A 54 -18.24 9.16 -10.99
C SER A 54 -16.71 9.07 -10.99
N HIS A 55 -16.08 9.44 -9.87
CA HIS A 55 -14.63 9.30 -9.68
C HIS A 55 -14.21 7.83 -9.53
N GLY A 56 -15.10 6.91 -9.14
CA GLY A 56 -14.78 5.49 -8.88
C GLY A 56 -14.12 4.71 -10.02
N ARG A 57 -14.01 5.26 -11.24
CA ARG A 57 -13.21 4.70 -12.35
C ARG A 57 -11.73 4.54 -11.98
N TRP A 58 -11.19 5.42 -11.13
CA TRP A 58 -9.79 5.34 -10.70
C TRP A 58 -9.52 4.07 -9.88
N THR A 59 -10.51 3.58 -9.14
CA THR A 59 -10.39 2.39 -8.27
C THR A 59 -9.99 1.13 -9.04
N ARG A 60 -10.51 0.92 -10.26
CA ARG A 60 -10.13 -0.24 -11.08
C ARG A 60 -8.65 -0.18 -11.49
N ARG A 61 -8.15 1.02 -11.82
CA ARG A 61 -6.74 1.24 -12.17
C ARG A 61 -5.85 1.12 -10.94
N GLY A 62 -6.31 1.63 -9.79
CA GLY A 62 -5.60 1.48 -8.51
C GLY A 62 -5.45 0.02 -8.10
N LEU A 63 -6.52 -0.78 -8.22
CA LEU A 63 -6.45 -2.22 -7.99
C LEU A 63 -5.42 -2.91 -8.89
N PHE A 64 -5.33 -2.52 -10.16
CA PHE A 64 -4.31 -3.06 -11.06
C PHE A 64 -2.88 -2.79 -10.56
N VAL A 65 -2.61 -1.57 -10.06
CA VAL A 65 -1.32 -1.24 -9.44
C VAL A 65 -1.05 -2.13 -8.22
N ILE A 66 -2.04 -2.32 -7.35
CA ILE A 66 -1.93 -3.17 -6.15
C ILE A 66 -1.65 -4.64 -6.54
N PHE A 67 -2.41 -5.20 -7.48
CA PHE A 67 -2.26 -6.58 -7.92
C PHE A 67 -0.98 -6.87 -8.71
N ILE A 68 -0.23 -5.84 -9.10
CA ILE A 68 1.12 -6.01 -9.67
C ILE A 68 2.18 -5.82 -8.60
N THR A 69 2.13 -4.69 -7.89
CA THR A 69 3.22 -4.27 -7.00
C THR A 69 3.39 -5.18 -5.79
N TYR A 70 2.31 -5.62 -5.13
CA TYR A 70 2.42 -6.50 -3.96
C TYR A 70 2.88 -7.92 -4.33
N PRO A 71 2.27 -8.61 -5.32
CA PRO A 71 2.77 -9.93 -5.73
C PRO A 71 4.21 -9.88 -6.22
N LEU A 72 4.60 -8.82 -6.94
CA LEU A 72 5.99 -8.66 -7.37
C LEU A 72 6.94 -8.49 -6.17
N SER A 73 6.59 -7.65 -5.18
CA SER A 73 7.36 -7.48 -3.94
C SER A 73 7.55 -8.81 -3.21
N ILE A 74 6.43 -9.52 -2.97
CA ILE A 74 6.40 -10.77 -2.21
C ILE A 74 7.17 -11.87 -2.95
N ALA A 75 6.90 -12.05 -4.24
CA ALA A 75 7.55 -13.11 -5.03
C ALA A 75 9.06 -12.87 -5.12
N THR A 76 9.49 -11.66 -5.41
CA THR A 76 10.93 -11.38 -5.52
C THR A 76 11.63 -11.42 -4.16
N ALA A 77 10.98 -11.02 -3.06
CA ALA A 77 11.52 -11.22 -1.71
C ALA A 77 11.66 -12.70 -1.37
N ALA A 78 10.62 -13.51 -1.65
CA ALA A 78 10.66 -14.96 -1.44
C ALA A 78 11.78 -15.63 -2.25
N VAL A 79 11.97 -15.21 -3.51
CA VAL A 79 13.07 -15.73 -4.35
C VAL A 79 14.43 -15.29 -3.80
N ASN A 80 14.58 -14.08 -3.26
CA ASN A 80 15.84 -13.69 -2.58
C ASN A 80 16.13 -14.58 -1.36
N LEU A 81 15.09 -14.96 -0.59
CA LEU A 81 15.21 -15.81 0.59
C LEU A 81 15.47 -17.28 0.28
N ALA A 82 14.90 -17.81 -0.81
CA ALA A 82 15.00 -19.22 -1.18
C ALA A 82 16.33 -19.59 -1.85
N ARG A 83 17.17 -18.60 -2.17
CA ARG A 83 18.45 -18.81 -2.84
C ARG A 83 19.59 -18.88 -1.83
N HIS A 84 20.25 -20.03 -1.75
CA HIS A 84 21.42 -20.21 -0.87
C HIS A 84 22.77 -20.00 -1.57
N ASP A 85 22.77 -19.89 -2.91
CA ASP A 85 23.97 -20.17 -3.70
C ASP A 85 25.10 -19.12 -3.71
N ASN A 86 25.05 -18.04 -2.92
CA ASN A 86 26.06 -16.96 -3.02
C ASN A 86 26.41 -16.25 -1.71
N GLY A 87 26.01 -16.78 -0.55
CA GLY A 87 26.41 -16.24 0.76
C GLY A 87 26.07 -14.77 1.03
N GLN A 88 25.19 -14.15 0.22
CA GLN A 88 24.79 -12.74 0.27
C GLN A 88 23.36 -12.52 0.82
N VAL A 89 22.52 -13.55 0.78
CA VAL A 89 21.24 -13.63 1.50
C VAL A 89 21.09 -15.08 1.92
N ASP A 90 21.24 -15.37 3.21
CA ASP A 90 21.15 -16.74 3.72
C ASP A 90 20.97 -16.71 5.25
N PHE A 91 20.18 -17.65 5.78
CA PHE A 91 19.99 -17.85 7.22
C PHE A 91 20.97 -18.87 7.82
N SER A 92 21.74 -19.59 6.99
CA SER A 92 22.66 -20.63 7.45
C SER A 92 23.68 -20.11 8.47
N GLY A 93 24.13 -21.01 9.35
CA GLY A 93 25.13 -20.67 10.38
C GLY A 93 26.47 -20.23 9.81
N ASP A 94 26.79 -20.70 8.60
CA ASP A 94 28.04 -20.43 7.89
C ASP A 94 27.96 -19.14 7.04
N ALA A 95 26.78 -18.53 6.93
CA ALA A 95 26.58 -17.30 6.20
C ALA A 95 27.24 -16.09 6.88
N SER A 96 27.69 -15.13 6.07
CA SER A 96 28.23 -13.86 6.57
C SER A 96 27.19 -13.09 7.40
N TYR A 97 27.66 -12.21 8.29
CA TYR A 97 26.78 -11.33 9.08
C TYR A 97 25.80 -10.55 8.19
N ASN A 98 26.31 -9.90 7.13
CA ASN A 98 25.50 -9.12 6.19
C ASN A 98 24.41 -9.98 5.54
N ALA A 99 24.72 -11.21 5.15
CA ALA A 99 23.76 -12.09 4.50
C ALA A 99 22.61 -12.51 5.41
N ARG A 100 22.90 -12.79 6.68
CA ARG A 100 21.88 -13.15 7.69
C ARG A 100 20.99 -11.96 8.01
N VAL A 101 21.58 -10.77 8.13
CA VAL A 101 20.84 -9.52 8.36
C VAL A 101 19.96 -9.20 7.15
N ALA A 102 20.48 -9.30 5.93
CA ALA A 102 19.72 -9.11 4.71
C ALA A 102 18.53 -10.08 4.61
N ALA A 103 18.74 -11.36 4.92
CA ALA A 103 17.68 -12.37 4.95
C ALA A 103 16.61 -12.02 5.98
N GLY A 104 17.00 -11.62 7.20
CA GLY A 104 16.06 -11.17 8.23
C GLY A 104 15.18 -10.00 7.77
N PHE A 105 15.78 -9.00 7.12
CA PHE A 105 15.02 -7.85 6.60
C PHE A 105 14.15 -8.20 5.39
N TYR A 106 14.59 -9.05 4.46
CA TYR A 106 13.71 -9.53 3.38
C TYR A 106 12.49 -10.29 3.94
N LEU A 107 12.69 -11.13 4.95
CA LEU A 107 11.60 -11.87 5.60
C LEU A 107 10.63 -10.93 6.32
N ALA A 108 11.14 -9.98 7.09
CA ALA A 108 10.31 -8.99 7.77
C ALA A 108 9.51 -8.14 6.77
N GLY A 109 10.17 -7.67 5.69
CA GLY A 109 9.51 -6.93 4.62
C GLY A 109 8.40 -7.74 3.95
N LEU A 110 8.64 -9.03 3.70
CA LEU A 110 7.64 -9.94 3.14
C LEU A 110 6.43 -10.07 4.08
N VAL A 111 6.65 -10.28 5.38
CA VAL A 111 5.57 -10.37 6.36
C VAL A 111 4.73 -9.08 6.37
N PHE A 112 5.36 -7.91 6.41
CA PHE A 112 4.64 -6.64 6.35
C PHE A 112 3.88 -6.44 5.02
N SER A 113 4.46 -6.85 3.88
CA SER A 113 3.76 -6.86 2.59
C SER A 113 2.49 -7.72 2.61
N VAL A 114 2.50 -8.84 3.35
CA VAL A 114 1.32 -9.71 3.50
C VAL A 114 0.26 -9.10 4.44
N ILE A 115 0.69 -8.38 5.49
CA ILE A 115 -0.19 -7.68 6.43
C ILE A 115 -1.07 -6.62 5.74
N HIS A 116 -0.70 -6.16 4.54
CA HIS A 116 -1.53 -5.30 3.70
C HIS A 116 -2.93 -5.89 3.42
N PHE A 117 -3.00 -7.18 3.07
CA PHE A 117 -4.21 -7.80 2.54
C PHE A 117 -5.39 -7.91 3.51
N PRO A 118 -5.20 -8.16 4.82
CA PRO A 118 -6.26 -8.08 5.82
C PRO A 118 -7.11 -6.79 5.80
N PHE A 119 -6.56 -5.65 5.37
CA PHE A 119 -7.31 -4.39 5.25
C PHE A 119 -8.23 -4.34 4.01
N GLY A 120 -7.98 -5.21 3.03
CA GLY A 120 -8.63 -5.24 1.72
C GLY A 120 -10.16 -5.35 1.78
N PRO A 121 -10.76 -6.33 2.47
CA PRO A 121 -12.21 -6.50 2.50
C PRO A 121 -12.95 -5.25 3.00
N ARG A 122 -12.44 -4.62 4.07
CA ARG A 122 -13.05 -3.42 4.64
C ARG A 122 -12.86 -2.19 3.75
N ALA A 123 -11.66 -2.00 3.18
CA ALA A 123 -11.38 -0.92 2.25
C ALA A 123 -12.28 -1.02 1.00
N MET A 124 -12.39 -2.22 0.42
CA MET A 124 -13.25 -2.48 -0.75
C MET A 124 -14.73 -2.28 -0.44
N GLY A 125 -15.18 -2.57 0.78
CA GLY A 125 -16.56 -2.26 1.22
C GLY A 125 -16.89 -0.78 1.11
N PHE A 126 -16.01 0.11 1.55
CA PHE A 126 -16.21 1.55 1.44
C PHE A 126 -16.19 2.05 -0.01
N LEU A 127 -15.21 1.59 -0.80
CA LEU A 127 -15.13 1.96 -2.22
C LEU A 127 -16.34 1.46 -3.01
N LYS A 128 -16.85 0.28 -2.68
CA LYS A 128 -18.07 -0.27 -3.28
C LYS A 128 -19.28 0.62 -3.00
N ARG A 129 -19.49 1.04 -1.75
CA ARG A 129 -20.60 1.95 -1.37
C ARG A 129 -20.56 3.26 -2.16
N VAL A 130 -19.37 3.86 -2.27
CA VAL A 130 -19.19 5.10 -3.04
C VAL A 130 -19.46 4.88 -4.52
N ARG A 131 -18.97 3.78 -5.10
CA ARG A 131 -19.17 3.45 -6.51
C ARG A 131 -20.65 3.19 -6.84
N GLU A 132 -21.36 2.53 -5.94
CA GLU A 132 -22.77 2.16 -6.09
C GLU A 132 -23.72 3.27 -5.62
N ASP A 133 -23.18 4.44 -5.27
CA ASP A 133 -23.92 5.61 -4.80
C ASP A 133 -24.93 5.25 -3.70
N SER A 134 -24.51 4.39 -2.77
CA SER A 134 -25.39 3.82 -1.74
C SER A 134 -25.42 4.64 -0.45
N GLY A 135 -24.90 5.87 -0.48
CA GLY A 135 -24.94 6.80 0.65
C GLY A 135 -26.30 7.50 0.79
N SER A 136 -26.60 8.00 1.99
CA SER A 136 -27.78 8.85 2.21
C SER A 136 -27.41 10.32 2.16
N ASP A 137 -28.02 11.10 1.27
CA ASP A 137 -27.88 12.56 1.24
C ASP A 137 -28.44 13.23 2.51
N ASP A 138 -29.34 12.55 3.22
CA ASP A 138 -30.03 13.05 4.42
C ASP A 138 -29.25 12.77 5.72
N ASP A 139 -28.31 11.81 5.69
CA ASP A 139 -27.47 11.45 6.84
C ASP A 139 -25.96 11.63 6.52
N PRO A 140 -25.35 12.73 6.99
CA PRO A 140 -23.92 13.00 6.79
C PRO A 140 -22.98 11.94 7.34
N ALA A 141 -23.42 11.06 8.25
CA ALA A 141 -22.62 9.96 8.76
C ALA A 141 -22.61 8.74 7.83
N GLN A 142 -23.55 8.67 6.88
CA GLN A 142 -23.75 7.53 5.99
C GLN A 142 -23.63 7.87 4.50
N ASP A 143 -23.30 9.11 4.15
CA ASP A 143 -23.10 9.51 2.76
C ASP A 143 -21.77 8.98 2.13
N ASN A 144 -21.56 9.25 0.84
CA ASN A 144 -20.35 8.82 0.12
C ASN A 144 -19.09 9.52 0.65
N THR A 145 -19.19 10.78 1.09
CA THR A 145 -18.06 11.51 1.70
C THR A 145 -17.61 10.84 3.00
N ALA A 146 -18.52 10.39 3.85
CA ALA A 146 -18.21 9.65 5.08
C ALA A 146 -17.58 8.29 4.79
N SER A 147 -18.10 7.58 3.78
CA SER A 147 -17.52 6.32 3.31
C SER A 147 -16.10 6.52 2.76
N MET A 148 -15.87 7.57 1.95
CA MET A 148 -14.55 7.90 1.41
C MET A 148 -13.56 8.35 2.49
N SER A 149 -14.01 9.12 3.48
CA SER A 149 -13.21 9.49 4.66
C SER A 149 -12.80 8.25 5.47
N SER A 150 -13.72 7.31 5.67
CA SER A 150 -13.43 6.04 6.35
C SER A 150 -12.43 5.17 5.56
N TRP A 151 -12.54 5.16 4.24
CA TRP A 151 -11.57 4.49 3.37
C TRP A 151 -10.19 5.13 3.48
N LEU A 152 -10.07 6.46 3.39
CA LEU A 152 -8.81 7.20 3.54
C LEU A 152 -8.14 6.90 4.88
N ARG A 153 -8.92 6.84 5.96
CA ARG A 153 -8.39 6.46 7.29
C ARG A 153 -7.78 5.06 7.28
N ILE A 154 -8.46 4.09 6.67
CA ILE A 154 -7.90 2.73 6.54
C ILE A 154 -6.66 2.74 5.65
N ASN A 155 -6.68 3.48 4.53
CA ASN A 155 -5.55 3.61 3.61
C ASN A 155 -4.30 4.13 4.34
N ALA A 156 -4.47 5.17 5.17
CA ALA A 156 -3.40 5.74 5.97
C ALA A 156 -2.89 4.78 7.05
N ILE A 157 -3.80 4.13 7.80
CA ILE A 157 -3.41 3.15 8.83
C ILE A 157 -2.62 2.01 8.18
N ARG A 158 -3.14 1.41 7.10
CA ARG A 158 -2.48 0.35 6.34
C ARG A 158 -1.09 0.80 5.85
N GLY A 159 -1.01 2.01 5.30
CA GLY A 159 0.24 2.61 4.85
C GLY A 159 1.30 2.64 5.96
N VAL A 160 0.91 3.06 7.17
CA VAL A 160 1.83 3.18 8.32
C VAL A 160 2.18 1.84 8.95
N VAL A 161 1.26 0.87 9.02
CA VAL A 161 1.47 -0.39 9.75
C VAL A 161 2.00 -1.53 8.87
N ALA A 162 1.82 -1.45 7.55
CA ALA A 162 2.23 -2.50 6.62
C ALA A 162 3.18 -1.94 5.56
N ASP A 163 2.74 -0.96 4.77
CA ASP A 163 3.41 -0.59 3.52
C ASP A 163 4.77 0.10 3.79
N VAL A 164 4.81 1.06 4.72
CA VAL A 164 6.04 1.77 5.12
C VAL A 164 7.03 0.84 5.85
N PRO A 165 6.63 0.06 6.87
CA PRO A 165 7.54 -0.92 7.49
C PRO A 165 8.10 -1.93 6.48
N SER A 166 7.28 -2.41 5.54
CA SER A 166 7.74 -3.28 4.46
C SER A 166 8.81 -2.61 3.62
N TRP A 167 8.59 -1.35 3.22
CA TRP A 167 9.54 -0.59 2.42
C TRP A 167 10.88 -0.38 3.15
N VAL A 168 10.84 0.02 4.44
CA VAL A 168 12.04 0.20 5.26
C VAL A 168 12.85 -1.10 5.35
N CYS A 169 12.16 -2.23 5.56
CA CYS A 169 12.80 -3.53 5.61
C CYS A 169 13.47 -3.89 4.28
N TYR A 170 12.79 -3.73 3.14
CA TYR A 170 13.41 -4.01 1.84
C TYR A 170 14.56 -3.06 1.50
N PHE A 171 14.49 -1.80 1.93
CA PHE A 171 15.60 -0.87 1.79
C PHE A 171 16.83 -1.35 2.55
N ALA A 172 16.67 -1.69 3.83
CA ALA A 172 17.76 -2.25 4.64
C ALA A 172 18.29 -3.56 4.05
N ALA A 173 17.41 -4.48 3.65
CA ALA A 173 17.78 -5.75 3.03
C ALA A 173 18.64 -5.55 1.78
N PHE A 174 18.27 -4.60 0.92
CA PHE A 174 19.04 -4.26 -0.27
C PHE A 174 20.43 -3.73 0.07
N LEU A 175 20.55 -2.81 1.04
CA LEU A 175 21.86 -2.27 1.46
C LEU A 175 22.79 -3.38 1.97
N PHE A 176 22.30 -4.27 2.84
CA PHE A 176 23.10 -5.38 3.36
C PHE A 176 23.41 -6.44 2.30
N ALA A 177 22.50 -6.71 1.37
CA ALA A 177 22.73 -7.69 0.30
C ALA A 177 23.70 -7.21 -0.78
N MET A 178 24.02 -5.91 -0.80
CA MET A 178 24.94 -5.29 -1.76
C MET A 178 26.29 -4.88 -1.14
N ALA A 179 26.44 -4.99 0.17
CA ALA A 179 27.65 -4.70 0.94
C ALA A 179 28.52 -5.95 1.13
#